data_AF-A0A7Y5R4L0-F1
#
_entry.id   AF-A0A7Y5R4L0-F1
#
_cell.length_a   1.000
_cell.length_b   1.000
_cell.length_c   1.000
_cell.angle_alpha   90.00
_cell.angle_beta   90.00
_cell.angle_gamma   90.00
#
_symmetry.space_group_name_H-M   'P 1'
#
loop_
_entity.id
_entity.type
_entity.pdbx_description
1 polymer ?
#
loop_
_entity_poly.entity_id
_entity_poly.type
_entity_poly.pdbx_seq_one_letter_code
_entity_poly.pdbx_strand_id
1 'polypeptide(L)'
;MLWTTRDIAQLAPDPATLERARPLVHARRWQSPGAIDDLLWGEFRTPGDPYLVAARISATPAFYCSCPVKRKPCKHVLALLLLAAQGSDEFTTGLEAPDWVSAWLSRLQRKREKATAAAPQVATSDKRLATMQAGAADLLSWLHQLIGQGLAAAEAHHEEWDRFAARLVDAKLGSIARRLRLIHASIGADNWPQTVLHELADLYLFARAFSQYDLLPAAMQQVLLSLAGVNIRKEDLPAGENMLTDRWISLGRRQYVEDQLSVRRTWLIGEQSGQFALLLDFAWGNNDFEQQWPAGMAIEGAVAFYPAVYPQRAVIQTFHLSDTPFQIPEGNAHFEALFDNYAGALAANPWLSAFPALIDEVIPVVHESQWLLVDLQNRHIPLAPSEAGYWPLLALSGGRPLSIFGEWNGAALLPISAVADQRIVAL
;
A
#
# COMPACT_ATOMS: atom_id res chain seq x y z
N MET A 1 17.02 -4.11 27.54
CA MET A 1 16.64 -5.46 27.08
C MET A 1 17.64 -5.87 26.03
N LEU A 2 18.39 -6.96 26.25
CA LEU A 2 19.29 -7.48 25.23
C LEU A 2 18.47 -8.41 24.33
N TRP A 3 18.39 -8.09 23.04
CA TRP A 3 17.78 -8.99 22.05
C TRP A 3 18.54 -10.31 21.98
N THR A 4 17.81 -11.42 21.81
CA THR A 4 18.43 -12.73 21.60
C THR A 4 18.95 -12.86 20.17
N THR A 5 19.83 -13.83 19.92
CA THR A 5 20.28 -14.16 18.55
C THR A 5 19.13 -14.54 17.62
N ARG A 6 18.03 -15.09 18.17
CA ARG A 6 16.80 -15.39 17.43
C ARG A 6 16.09 -14.11 16.99
N ASP A 7 15.95 -13.12 17.87
CA ASP A 7 15.31 -11.84 17.55
C ASP A 7 16.11 -11.10 16.47
N ILE A 8 17.45 -11.14 16.56
CA ILE A 8 18.34 -10.51 15.57
C ILE A 8 18.24 -11.20 14.20
N ALA A 9 18.06 -12.52 14.18
CA ALA A 9 17.86 -13.25 12.92
C ALA A 9 16.58 -12.81 12.20
N GLN A 10 15.52 -12.47 12.94
CA GLN A 10 14.26 -11.98 12.38
C GLN A 10 14.37 -10.57 11.78
N LEU A 11 15.35 -9.77 12.22
CA LEU A 11 15.63 -8.44 11.65
C LEU A 11 16.37 -8.51 10.32
N ALA A 12 16.93 -9.67 9.95
CA ALA A 12 17.72 -9.79 8.74
C ALA A 12 16.84 -9.61 7.48
N PRO A 13 17.25 -8.76 6.52
CA PRO A 13 16.45 -8.56 5.31
C PRO A 13 16.30 -9.82 4.43
N ASP A 14 17.22 -10.77 4.57
CA ASP A 14 17.22 -12.08 3.92
C ASP A 14 18.22 -13.01 4.66
N PRO A 15 18.07 -14.35 4.54
CA PRO A 15 18.97 -15.30 5.19
C PRO A 15 20.44 -15.15 4.75
N ALA A 16 20.71 -14.81 3.48
CA ALA A 16 22.07 -14.66 2.97
C ALA A 16 22.79 -13.43 3.58
N THR A 17 22.05 -12.38 3.94
CA THR A 17 22.57 -11.22 4.64
C THR A 17 22.94 -11.54 6.09
N LEU A 18 22.12 -12.37 6.77
CA LEU A 18 22.45 -12.89 8.10
C LEU A 18 23.70 -13.78 8.05
N GLU A 19 23.79 -14.70 7.10
CA GLU A 19 24.96 -15.57 6.93
C GLU A 19 26.23 -14.77 6.63
N ARG A 20 26.14 -13.68 5.86
CA ARG A 20 27.27 -12.76 5.64
C ARG A 20 27.62 -11.90 6.86
N ALA A 21 26.74 -11.79 7.84
CA ALA A 21 26.97 -11.05 9.08
C ALA A 21 27.74 -11.88 10.12
N ARG A 22 27.48 -13.20 10.21
CA ARG A 22 28.12 -14.09 11.21
C ARG A 22 29.66 -14.01 11.24
N PRO A 23 30.38 -14.01 10.10
CA PRO A 23 31.84 -13.92 10.10
C PRO A 23 32.38 -12.57 10.58
N LEU A 24 31.52 -11.55 10.65
CA LEU A 24 31.90 -10.20 11.05
C LEU A 24 31.75 -9.98 12.55
N VAL A 25 31.07 -10.88 13.28
CA VAL A 25 30.83 -10.75 14.72
C VAL A 25 32.16 -10.70 15.47
N HIS A 26 33.03 -11.70 15.27
CA HIS A 26 34.33 -11.78 15.95
C HIS A 26 35.50 -11.26 15.12
N ALA A 27 35.24 -10.41 14.13
CA ALA A 27 36.31 -9.86 13.33
C ALA A 27 37.09 -8.83 14.15
N ARG A 28 38.42 -8.96 14.22
CA ARG A 28 39.36 -7.93 14.76
C ARG A 28 39.33 -6.59 14.00
N ARG A 29 38.32 -6.38 13.17
CA ARG A 29 38.05 -5.19 12.39
C ARG A 29 37.10 -4.23 13.11
N TRP A 30 36.44 -4.64 14.17
CA TRP A 30 35.70 -3.71 15.02
C TRP A 30 36.66 -2.83 15.82
N GLN A 31 36.44 -1.53 15.74
CA GLN A 31 37.15 -0.51 16.48
C GLN A 31 36.15 0.24 17.35
N SER A 32 36.55 0.47 18.61
CA SER A 32 35.78 1.23 19.59
C SER A 32 34.29 0.84 19.69
N PRO A 33 33.93 -0.45 19.76
CA PRO A 33 32.54 -0.82 19.98
C PRO A 33 32.13 -0.32 21.38
N GLY A 34 31.00 0.40 21.43
CA GLY A 34 30.50 1.01 22.65
C GLY A 34 29.01 0.82 22.81
N ALA A 35 28.57 0.82 24.06
CA ALA A 35 27.18 0.59 24.43
C ALA A 35 26.77 1.49 25.61
N ILE A 36 25.62 2.16 25.49
CA ILE A 36 24.94 2.86 26.58
C ILE A 36 23.45 2.53 26.47
N ASP A 37 22.85 2.01 27.53
CA ASP A 37 21.41 1.69 27.60
C ASP A 37 20.91 0.85 26.41
N ASP A 38 20.14 1.45 25.50
CA ASP A 38 19.61 0.82 24.29
C ASP A 38 20.44 1.12 23.03
N LEU A 39 21.53 1.86 23.15
CA LEU A 39 22.34 2.36 22.05
C LEU A 39 23.62 1.56 21.92
N LEU A 40 23.88 1.09 20.70
CA LEU A 40 25.11 0.40 20.31
C LEU A 40 25.78 1.15 19.16
N TRP A 41 27.10 1.18 19.16
CA TRP A 41 27.88 1.67 18.03
C TRP A 41 29.19 0.91 17.89
N GLY A 42 29.82 1.04 16.73
CA GLY A 42 31.16 0.56 16.45
C GLY A 42 31.63 1.01 15.08
N GLU A 43 32.96 1.02 14.90
CA GLU A 43 33.60 1.37 13.64
C GLU A 43 34.15 0.10 13.00
N PHE A 44 33.62 -0.27 11.83
CA PHE A 44 34.05 -1.46 11.12
C PHE A 44 35.16 -1.11 10.12
N ARG A 45 36.38 -1.57 10.38
CA ARG A 45 37.57 -1.28 9.57
C ARG A 45 37.43 -1.77 8.13
N THR A 46 37.67 -0.86 7.19
CA THR A 46 37.73 -1.14 5.76
C THR A 46 39.13 -0.76 5.21
N PRO A 47 39.46 -1.09 3.94
CA PRO A 47 40.69 -0.59 3.31
C PRO A 47 40.75 0.94 3.18
N GLY A 48 39.61 1.63 3.24
CA GLY A 48 39.51 3.10 3.29
C GLY A 48 38.92 3.53 4.63
N ASP A 49 38.02 4.51 4.60
CA ASP A 49 37.34 5.00 5.80
C ASP A 49 36.54 3.86 6.49
N PRO A 50 36.56 3.79 7.83
CA PRO A 50 35.77 2.80 8.55
C PRO A 50 34.28 3.02 8.32
N TYR A 51 33.53 1.93 8.27
CA TYR A 51 32.07 2.05 8.29
C TYR A 51 31.63 2.35 9.71
N LEU A 52 30.98 3.50 9.90
CA LEU A 52 30.33 3.87 11.15
C LEU A 52 29.03 3.08 11.24
N VAL A 53 28.85 2.30 12.31
CA VAL A 53 27.69 1.42 12.50
C VAL A 53 27.06 1.72 13.84
N ALA A 54 25.76 2.01 13.87
CA ALA A 54 25.01 2.20 15.11
C ALA A 54 23.64 1.53 15.04
N ALA A 55 23.14 1.14 16.21
CA ALA A 55 21.83 0.56 16.38
C ALA A 55 21.20 1.05 17.68
N ARG A 56 19.89 1.30 17.67
CA ARG A 56 19.10 1.55 18.87
C ARG A 56 18.10 0.41 19.06
N ILE A 57 18.23 -0.29 20.18
CA ILE A 57 17.48 -1.48 20.58
C ILE A 57 16.27 -1.06 21.43
N SER A 58 15.18 -0.72 20.76
CA SER A 58 13.93 -0.36 21.43
C SER A 58 12.75 -1.03 20.72
N ALA A 59 11.53 -0.81 21.21
CA ALA A 59 10.30 -1.26 20.53
C ALA A 59 10.22 -0.77 19.07
N THR A 60 10.83 0.39 18.76
CA THR A 60 10.99 0.90 17.39
C THR A 60 12.48 1.00 17.05
N PRO A 61 13.09 -0.07 16.53
CA PRO A 61 14.52 -0.09 16.35
C PRO A 61 14.98 0.80 15.20
N ALA A 62 16.15 1.40 15.37
CA ALA A 62 16.75 2.26 14.36
C ALA A 62 18.17 1.82 14.07
N PHE A 63 18.54 1.83 12.78
CA PHE A 63 19.82 1.34 12.32
C PHE A 63 20.52 2.37 11.47
N TYR A 64 21.83 2.49 11.65
CA TYR A 64 22.69 3.31 10.83
C TYR A 64 23.93 2.54 10.44
N CYS A 65 24.31 2.66 9.17
CA CYS A 65 25.61 2.20 8.71
C CYS A 65 26.02 3.00 7.47
N SER A 66 27.24 3.54 7.45
CA SER A 66 27.78 4.31 6.33
C SER A 66 28.22 3.47 5.11
N CYS A 67 27.99 2.14 5.13
CA CYS A 67 28.29 1.29 3.98
C CYS A 67 27.34 1.55 2.78
N PRO A 68 27.74 1.22 1.54
CA PRO A 68 26.96 1.53 0.32
C PRO A 68 25.65 0.75 0.19
N VAL A 69 25.38 -0.20 1.09
CA VAL A 69 24.14 -0.98 1.09
C VAL A 69 22.99 -0.12 1.61
N LYS A 70 22.01 0.16 0.74
CA LYS A 70 20.82 0.96 1.07
C LYS A 70 19.88 0.23 2.04
N ARG A 71 19.68 -1.08 1.86
CA ARG A 71 18.80 -1.92 2.69
C ARG A 71 19.41 -2.11 4.10
N LYS A 72 18.68 -1.70 5.14
CA LYS A 72 19.08 -1.87 6.55
C LYS A 72 18.09 -2.81 7.26
N PRO A 73 18.54 -3.59 8.26
CA PRO A 73 19.91 -3.70 8.76
C PRO A 73 20.83 -4.42 7.75
N CYS A 74 22.00 -3.85 7.45
CA CYS A 74 22.99 -4.50 6.60
C CYS A 74 23.80 -5.51 7.43
N LYS A 75 24.65 -6.30 6.76
CA LYS A 75 25.52 -7.28 7.45
C LYS A 75 26.36 -6.70 8.59
N HIS A 76 26.77 -5.42 8.52
CA HIS A 76 27.54 -4.78 9.61
C HIS A 76 26.66 -4.47 10.83
N VAL A 77 25.43 -3.99 10.60
CA VAL A 77 24.47 -3.73 11.69
C VAL A 77 24.09 -5.05 12.37
N LEU A 78 23.76 -6.08 11.58
CA LEU A 78 23.47 -7.41 12.13
C LEU A 78 24.65 -7.98 12.92
N ALA A 79 25.88 -7.79 12.42
CA ALA A 79 27.07 -8.23 13.12
C ALA A 79 27.28 -7.49 14.45
N LEU A 80 27.03 -6.17 14.50
CA LEU A 80 27.10 -5.38 15.74
C LEU A 80 26.04 -5.85 16.77
N LEU A 81 24.82 -6.11 16.31
CA LEU A 81 23.74 -6.62 17.16
C LEU A 81 24.06 -8.02 17.70
N LEU A 82 24.56 -8.92 16.84
CA LEU A 82 24.98 -10.27 17.22
C LEU A 82 26.15 -10.22 18.21
N LEU A 83 27.10 -9.31 18.02
CA LEU A 83 28.22 -9.10 18.95
C LEU A 83 27.69 -8.71 20.34
N ALA A 84 26.71 -7.80 20.40
CA ALA A 84 26.11 -7.38 21.66
C ALA A 84 25.30 -8.50 22.33
N ALA A 85 24.54 -9.29 21.55
CA ALA A 85 23.75 -10.40 22.07
C ALA A 85 24.59 -11.56 22.61
N GLN A 86 25.84 -11.69 22.15
CA GLN A 86 26.79 -12.68 22.68
C GLN A 86 27.47 -12.22 23.98
N GLY A 87 27.21 -10.98 24.43
CA GLY A 87 27.74 -10.44 25.68
C GLY A 87 29.26 -10.23 25.66
N SER A 88 29.83 -9.77 24.54
CA SER A 88 31.28 -9.61 24.45
C SER A 88 31.81 -8.50 25.38
N ASP A 89 32.88 -8.82 26.12
CA ASP A 89 33.69 -7.85 26.89
C ASP A 89 34.35 -6.76 26.00
N GLU A 90 34.17 -6.85 24.68
CA GLU A 90 34.69 -5.88 23.72
C GLU A 90 33.94 -4.55 23.78
N PHE A 91 32.65 -4.54 24.16
CA PHE A 91 31.88 -3.31 24.28
C PHE A 91 32.30 -2.52 25.52
N THR A 92 32.78 -1.29 25.29
CA THR A 92 32.99 -0.39 26.42
C THR A 92 31.65 0.20 26.85
N THR A 93 31.23 -0.06 28.09
CA THR A 93 29.97 0.40 28.66
C THR A 93 30.15 1.68 29.46
N GLY A 94 29.18 2.60 29.41
CA GLY A 94 29.18 3.82 30.21
C GLY A 94 30.11 4.95 29.75
N LEU A 95 30.72 4.85 28.56
CA LEU A 95 31.41 5.95 27.89
C LEU A 95 30.42 6.83 27.13
N GLU A 96 30.66 8.14 27.07
CA GLU A 96 29.87 9.08 26.26
C GLU A 96 29.84 8.68 24.77
N ALA A 97 28.67 8.76 24.14
CA ALA A 97 28.50 8.37 22.74
C ALA A 97 29.28 9.34 21.82
N PRO A 98 29.99 8.85 20.79
CA PRO A 98 30.71 9.71 19.84
C PRO A 98 29.79 10.74 19.16
N ASP A 99 30.36 11.89 18.78
CA ASP A 99 29.62 13.01 18.15
C ASP A 99 28.75 12.58 16.96
N TRP A 100 29.23 11.64 16.14
CA TRP A 100 28.50 11.15 14.98
C TRP A 100 27.25 10.34 15.36
N VAL A 101 27.28 9.65 16.51
CA VAL A 101 26.14 8.92 17.06
C VAL A 101 25.12 9.92 17.59
N SER A 102 25.56 10.92 18.34
CA SER A 102 24.72 12.02 18.84
C SER A 102 24.05 12.80 17.70
N ALA A 103 24.80 13.09 16.62
CA ALA A 103 24.28 13.72 15.41
C ALA A 103 23.24 12.85 14.69
N TRP A 104 23.44 11.52 14.67
CA TRP A 104 22.48 10.57 14.14
C TRP A 104 21.18 10.52 14.98
N LEU A 105 21.29 10.45 16.31
CA LEU A 105 20.12 10.50 17.21
C LEU A 105 19.34 11.80 17.06
N SER A 106 20.04 12.94 16.97
CA SER A 106 19.41 14.25 16.73
C SER A 106 18.68 14.32 15.38
N ARG A 107 19.14 13.60 14.36
CA ARG A 107 18.43 13.47 13.08
C ARG A 107 17.17 12.60 13.23
N LEU A 108 17.25 11.49 13.97
CA LEU A 108 16.10 10.63 14.25
C LEU A 108 15.03 11.36 15.07
N GLN A 109 15.45 12.13 16.08
CA GLN A 109 14.55 12.90 16.93
C GLN A 109 13.83 13.98 16.13
N ARG A 110 14.54 14.78 15.33
CA ARG A 110 13.90 15.75 14.42
C ARG A 110 12.92 15.12 13.44
N LYS A 111 13.22 13.91 12.93
CA LYS A 111 12.29 13.17 12.07
C LYS A 111 11.02 12.76 12.83
N ARG A 112 11.15 12.41 14.11
CA ARG A 112 10.04 12.00 14.99
C ARG A 112 9.20 13.18 15.49
N GLU A 113 9.83 14.30 15.81
CA GLU A 113 9.15 15.56 16.16
C GLU A 113 8.37 16.11 14.97
N LYS A 114 8.93 16.02 13.75
CA LYS A 114 8.20 16.37 12.53
C LYS A 114 7.05 15.40 12.21
N ALA A 115 7.08 14.18 12.75
CA ALA A 115 6.05 13.16 12.57
C ALA A 115 4.90 13.24 13.59
N THR A 116 5.03 14.04 14.65
CA THR A 116 4.01 14.17 15.73
C THR A 116 3.16 15.43 15.62
N ALA A 117 3.32 16.20 14.52
CA ALA A 117 2.53 17.39 14.24
C ALA A 117 1.55 17.12 13.10
N ALA A 118 0.29 16.86 13.46
CA ALA A 118 -0.91 16.77 12.61
C ALA A 118 -0.92 15.69 11.52
N ALA A 119 -2.13 15.19 11.23
CA ALA A 119 -2.41 14.24 10.16
C ALA A 119 -1.70 14.67 8.86
N PRO A 120 -0.99 13.76 8.18
CA PRO A 120 -0.06 14.15 7.13
C PRO A 120 -0.82 14.65 5.89
N GLN A 121 -0.98 15.96 5.78
CA GLN A 121 -1.39 16.57 4.54
C GLN A 121 -0.16 16.78 3.66
N VAL A 122 -0.19 16.32 2.40
CA VAL A 122 0.80 16.80 1.44
C VAL A 122 0.57 18.29 1.27
N ALA A 123 1.51 19.08 1.78
CA ALA A 123 1.55 20.51 1.50
C ALA A 123 1.93 20.69 0.02
N THR A 124 0.94 20.95 -0.81
CA THR A 124 1.17 21.52 -2.13
C THR A 124 1.43 23.02 -1.96
N SER A 125 2.34 23.61 -2.73
CA SER A 125 2.52 25.06 -2.69
C SER A 125 1.26 25.75 -3.18
N ASP A 126 0.90 26.90 -2.59
CA ASP A 126 -0.30 27.66 -2.96
C ASP A 126 -0.35 27.93 -4.46
N LYS A 127 0.81 28.23 -5.08
CA LYS A 127 0.93 28.43 -6.52
C LYS A 127 0.58 27.16 -7.33
N ARG A 128 1.05 25.98 -6.88
CA ARG A 128 0.73 24.71 -7.54
C ARG A 128 -0.74 24.37 -7.37
N LEU A 129 -1.29 24.57 -6.17
CA LEU A 129 -2.72 24.33 -5.90
C LEU A 129 -3.60 25.22 -6.77
N ALA A 130 -3.32 26.52 -6.84
CA ALA A 130 -4.06 27.46 -7.69
C ALA A 130 -4.01 27.06 -9.18
N THR A 131 -2.85 26.56 -9.65
CA THR A 131 -2.69 26.05 -11.02
C THR A 131 -3.57 24.82 -11.27
N MET A 132 -3.62 23.89 -10.31
CA MET A 132 -4.46 22.69 -10.37
C MET A 132 -5.96 23.05 -10.31
N GLN A 133 -6.36 24.00 -9.47
CA GLN A 133 -7.74 24.50 -9.37
C GLN A 133 -8.20 25.13 -10.69
N ALA A 134 -7.35 25.94 -11.33
CA ALA A 134 -7.65 26.49 -12.65
C ALA A 134 -7.81 25.38 -13.71
N GLY A 135 -6.92 24.38 -13.71
CA GLY A 135 -7.04 23.22 -14.60
C GLY A 135 -8.31 22.39 -14.37
N ALA A 136 -8.76 22.26 -13.12
CA ALA A 136 -10.00 21.58 -12.79
C ALA A 136 -11.23 22.37 -13.26
N ALA A 137 -11.22 23.71 -13.15
CA ALA A 137 -12.28 24.56 -13.69
C ALA A 137 -12.36 24.51 -15.23
N ASP A 138 -11.20 24.47 -15.90
CA ASP A 138 -11.09 24.24 -17.34
C ASP A 138 -11.68 22.87 -17.71
N LEU A 139 -11.34 21.82 -16.96
CA LEU A 139 -11.88 20.47 -17.17
C LEU A 139 -13.40 20.45 -17.04
N LEU A 140 -13.94 21.08 -16.00
CA LEU A 140 -15.38 21.17 -15.80
C LEU A 140 -16.10 21.83 -16.98
N SER A 141 -15.52 22.93 -17.49
CA SER A 141 -16.06 23.64 -18.66
C SER A 141 -16.00 22.79 -19.92
N TRP A 142 -14.88 22.11 -20.14
CA TRP A 142 -14.68 21.21 -21.28
C TRP A 142 -15.65 20.02 -21.24
N LEU A 143 -15.87 19.41 -20.07
CA LEU A 143 -16.82 18.31 -19.88
C LEU A 143 -18.26 18.74 -20.20
N HIS A 144 -18.69 19.94 -19.76
CA HIS A 144 -20.01 20.46 -20.11
C HIS A 144 -20.17 20.65 -21.63
N GLN A 145 -19.14 21.15 -22.30
CA GLN A 145 -19.17 21.33 -23.75
C GLN A 145 -19.25 19.99 -24.49
N LEU A 146 -18.43 19.00 -24.08
CA LEU A 146 -18.45 17.65 -24.64
C LEU A 146 -19.83 17.00 -24.50
N ILE A 147 -20.42 17.04 -23.30
CA ILE A 147 -21.74 16.47 -23.05
C ILE A 147 -22.84 17.24 -23.80
N GLY A 148 -22.73 18.57 -23.89
CA GLY A 148 -23.68 19.41 -24.63
C GLY A 148 -23.68 19.13 -26.15
N GLN A 149 -22.54 18.75 -26.71
CA GLN A 149 -22.42 18.30 -28.11
C GLN A 149 -22.91 16.85 -28.31
N GLY A 150 -23.01 16.09 -27.21
CA GLY A 150 -23.38 14.68 -27.20
C GLY A 150 -22.18 13.75 -27.43
N LEU A 151 -22.22 12.56 -26.83
CA LEU A 151 -21.10 11.62 -26.92
C LEU A 151 -20.77 11.21 -28.35
N ALA A 152 -21.74 11.16 -29.26
CA ALA A 152 -21.48 10.84 -30.67
C ALA A 152 -20.46 11.79 -31.33
N ALA A 153 -20.37 13.04 -30.90
CA ALA A 153 -19.36 13.98 -31.39
C ALA A 153 -17.93 13.64 -30.91
N ALA A 154 -17.80 12.93 -29.78
CA ALA A 154 -16.51 12.55 -29.21
C ALA A 154 -15.64 11.72 -30.17
N GLU A 155 -16.28 10.93 -31.04
CA GLU A 155 -15.62 10.08 -32.04
C GLU A 155 -14.93 10.90 -33.15
N ALA A 156 -15.43 12.10 -33.47
CA ALA A 156 -14.91 12.92 -34.58
C ALA A 156 -13.75 13.86 -34.19
N HIS A 157 -13.45 13.99 -32.89
CA HIS A 157 -12.66 15.10 -32.34
C HIS A 157 -11.34 14.67 -31.66
N HIS A 158 -10.66 13.66 -32.19
CA HIS A 158 -9.45 13.08 -31.59
C HIS A 158 -8.37 14.10 -31.17
N GLU A 159 -8.06 15.08 -32.03
CA GLU A 159 -7.04 16.10 -31.73
C GLU A 159 -7.42 17.01 -30.55
N GLU A 160 -8.72 17.16 -30.29
CA GLU A 160 -9.22 17.97 -29.17
C GLU A 160 -8.96 17.31 -27.83
N TRP A 161 -9.10 15.98 -27.75
CA TRP A 161 -8.81 15.18 -26.56
C TRP A 161 -7.33 15.26 -26.19
N ASP A 162 -6.43 15.06 -27.16
CA ASP A 162 -4.99 15.08 -26.90
C ASP A 162 -4.48 16.47 -26.51
N ARG A 163 -4.98 17.51 -27.19
CA ARG A 163 -4.69 18.91 -26.86
C ARG A 163 -5.19 19.26 -25.47
N PHE A 164 -6.38 18.80 -25.09
CA PHE A 164 -6.90 19.05 -23.74
C PHE A 164 -6.13 18.27 -22.67
N ALA A 165 -5.76 17.01 -22.93
CA ALA A 165 -4.90 16.22 -22.05
C ALA A 165 -3.53 16.89 -21.84
N ALA A 166 -2.93 17.50 -22.87
CA ALA A 166 -1.70 18.27 -22.73
C ALA A 166 -1.87 19.47 -21.79
N ARG A 167 -2.96 20.24 -21.93
CA ARG A 167 -3.28 21.35 -21.01
C ARG A 167 -3.42 20.90 -19.56
N LEU A 168 -4.02 19.73 -19.32
CA LEU A 168 -4.12 19.17 -17.96
C LEU A 168 -2.75 18.83 -17.36
N VAL A 169 -1.80 18.35 -18.18
CA VAL A 169 -0.41 18.14 -17.73
C VAL A 169 0.22 19.47 -17.32
N ASP A 170 0.05 20.52 -18.12
CA ASP A 170 0.55 21.87 -17.80
C ASP A 170 -0.07 22.41 -16.49
N ALA A 171 -1.35 22.11 -16.27
CA ALA A 171 -2.09 22.42 -15.05
C ALA A 171 -1.73 21.53 -13.84
N LYS A 172 -0.72 20.66 -13.95
CA LYS A 172 -0.27 19.73 -12.90
C LYS A 172 -1.29 18.65 -12.52
N LEU A 173 -2.20 18.32 -13.43
CA LEU A 173 -3.21 17.25 -13.34
C LEU A 173 -2.82 16.06 -14.24
N GLY A 174 -1.57 15.60 -14.15
CA GLY A 174 -1.02 14.60 -15.08
C GLY A 174 -1.71 13.23 -15.03
N SER A 175 -2.14 12.78 -13.84
CA SER A 175 -2.95 11.55 -13.70
C SER A 175 -4.30 11.67 -14.38
N ILE A 176 -4.95 12.84 -14.30
CA ILE A 176 -6.22 13.13 -14.94
C ILE A 176 -6.05 13.19 -16.46
N ALA A 177 -4.96 13.79 -16.94
CA ALA A 177 -4.60 13.76 -18.36
C ALA A 177 -4.43 12.33 -18.89
N ARG A 178 -3.80 11.45 -18.12
CA ARG A 178 -3.65 10.03 -18.47
C ARG A 178 -5.00 9.32 -18.50
N ARG A 179 -5.85 9.53 -17.49
CA ARG A 179 -7.22 8.98 -17.46
C ARG A 179 -8.02 9.44 -18.68
N LEU A 180 -7.92 10.72 -19.05
CA LEU A 180 -8.61 11.26 -20.22
C LEU A 180 -8.20 10.56 -21.53
N ARG A 181 -6.90 10.24 -21.70
CA ARG A 181 -6.41 9.48 -22.86
C ARG A 181 -6.91 8.03 -22.88
N LEU A 182 -7.03 7.39 -21.71
CA LEU A 182 -7.60 6.03 -21.60
C LEU A 182 -9.09 6.02 -21.97
N ILE A 183 -9.84 7.02 -21.51
CA ILE A 183 -11.25 7.21 -21.90
C ILE A 183 -11.34 7.37 -23.43
N HIS A 184 -10.52 8.25 -24.00
CA HIS A 184 -10.48 8.47 -25.44
C HIS A 184 -10.18 7.19 -26.22
N ALA A 185 -9.22 6.38 -25.76
CA ALA A 185 -8.86 5.10 -26.39
C ALA A 185 -9.97 4.03 -26.33
N SER A 186 -10.95 4.19 -25.44
CA SER A 186 -12.10 3.27 -25.34
C SER A 186 -13.23 3.59 -26.32
N ILE A 187 -13.21 4.77 -26.97
CA ILE A 187 -14.21 5.16 -27.95
C ILE A 187 -14.13 4.24 -29.17
N GLY A 188 -15.29 3.76 -29.63
CA GLY A 188 -15.41 2.81 -30.74
C GLY A 188 -15.44 1.34 -30.32
N ALA A 189 -15.22 1.02 -29.04
CA ALA A 189 -15.43 -0.33 -28.50
C ALA A 189 -16.93 -0.66 -28.32
N ASP A 190 -17.25 -1.94 -28.10
CA ASP A 190 -18.63 -2.33 -27.81
C ASP A 190 -19.15 -1.64 -26.55
N ASN A 191 -20.36 -1.08 -26.63
CA ASN A 191 -21.01 -0.34 -25.55
C ASN A 191 -20.17 0.83 -24.98
N TRP A 192 -19.22 1.37 -25.75
CA TRP A 192 -18.36 2.47 -25.31
C TRP A 192 -19.11 3.69 -24.76
N PRO A 193 -20.31 4.10 -25.25
CA PRO A 193 -20.96 5.30 -24.75
C PRO A 193 -21.29 5.21 -23.26
N GLN A 194 -21.68 4.02 -22.77
CA GLN A 194 -21.97 3.80 -21.36
C GLN A 194 -20.69 3.88 -20.51
N THR A 195 -19.63 3.21 -20.96
CA THR A 195 -18.32 3.22 -20.28
C THR A 195 -17.72 4.62 -20.21
N VAL A 196 -17.70 5.33 -21.33
CA VAL A 196 -17.19 6.70 -21.42
C VAL A 196 -18.02 7.65 -20.57
N LEU A 197 -19.35 7.55 -20.57
CA LEU A 197 -20.19 8.40 -19.73
C LEU A 197 -19.88 8.22 -18.24
N HIS A 198 -19.70 6.99 -17.79
CA HIS A 198 -19.34 6.69 -16.41
C HIS A 198 -17.99 7.33 -16.02
N GLU A 199 -16.97 7.14 -16.85
CA GLU A 199 -15.65 7.72 -16.62
C GLU A 199 -15.65 9.27 -16.66
N LEU A 200 -16.44 9.87 -17.56
CA LEU A 200 -16.61 11.32 -17.61
C LEU A 200 -17.37 11.85 -16.39
N ALA A 201 -18.33 11.10 -15.85
CA ALA A 201 -19.03 11.47 -14.62
C ALA A 201 -18.08 11.52 -13.41
N ASP A 202 -17.14 10.57 -13.32
CA ASP A 202 -16.10 10.59 -12.29
C ASP A 202 -15.16 11.79 -12.43
N LEU A 203 -14.76 12.12 -13.67
CA LEU A 203 -13.97 13.32 -13.96
C LEU A 203 -14.73 14.61 -13.63
N TYR A 204 -16.03 14.64 -13.91
CA TYR A 204 -16.90 15.75 -13.55
C TYR A 204 -16.95 15.94 -12.03
N LEU A 205 -17.16 14.85 -11.29
CA LEU A 205 -17.19 14.88 -9.83
C LEU A 205 -15.85 15.35 -9.27
N PHE A 206 -14.73 14.86 -9.82
CA PHE A 206 -13.38 15.28 -9.46
C PHE A 206 -13.21 16.79 -9.68
N ALA A 207 -13.52 17.28 -10.89
CA ALA A 207 -13.37 18.68 -11.26
C ALA A 207 -14.20 19.59 -10.34
N ARG A 208 -15.48 19.23 -10.10
CA ARG A 208 -16.38 19.98 -9.23
C ARG A 208 -15.93 20.02 -7.77
N ALA A 209 -15.42 18.89 -7.26
CA ALA A 209 -14.88 18.82 -5.90
C ALA A 209 -13.60 19.66 -5.77
N PHE A 210 -12.70 19.59 -6.76
CA PHE A 210 -11.45 20.35 -6.77
C PHE A 210 -11.69 21.86 -6.90
N SER A 211 -12.73 22.31 -7.61
CA SER A 211 -13.13 23.72 -7.63
C SER A 211 -13.62 24.25 -6.28
N GLN A 212 -14.01 23.36 -5.36
CA GLN A 212 -14.44 23.68 -3.99
C GLN A 212 -13.45 23.19 -2.93
N TYR A 213 -12.20 22.94 -3.33
CA TYR A 213 -11.18 22.28 -2.52
C TYR A 213 -11.05 22.85 -1.10
N ASP A 214 -11.07 24.18 -0.97
CA ASP A 214 -10.87 24.87 0.32
C ASP A 214 -12.04 24.71 1.29
N LEU A 215 -13.22 24.29 0.81
CA LEU A 215 -14.41 24.00 1.62
C LEU A 215 -14.45 22.55 2.12
N LEU A 216 -13.59 21.68 1.57
CA LEU A 216 -13.63 20.25 1.87
C LEU A 216 -12.80 19.91 3.12
N PRO A 217 -13.19 18.86 3.87
CA PRO A 217 -12.39 18.36 4.99
C PRO A 217 -10.97 18.00 4.56
N ALA A 218 -10.02 18.16 5.48
CA ALA A 218 -8.60 17.89 5.28
C ALA A 218 -8.31 16.52 4.63
N ALA A 219 -9.05 15.48 5.05
CA ALA A 219 -8.91 14.13 4.51
C ALA A 219 -9.40 14.01 3.05
N MET A 220 -10.44 14.75 2.66
CA MET A 220 -10.96 14.76 1.29
C MET A 220 -10.03 15.53 0.36
N GLN A 221 -9.46 16.63 0.84
CA GLN A 221 -8.40 17.36 0.15
C GLN A 221 -7.23 16.44 -0.22
N GLN A 222 -6.82 15.54 0.69
CA GLN A 222 -5.77 14.55 0.40
C GLN A 222 -6.17 13.50 -0.64
N VAL A 223 -7.44 13.07 -0.65
CA VAL A 223 -7.97 12.20 -1.71
C VAL A 223 -7.86 12.90 -3.07
N LEU A 224 -8.30 14.15 -3.17
CA LEU A 224 -8.24 14.93 -4.41
C LEU A 224 -6.80 15.15 -4.88
N LEU A 225 -5.87 15.45 -3.97
CA LEU A 225 -4.45 15.56 -4.29
C LEU A 225 -3.89 14.23 -4.83
N SER A 226 -4.23 13.11 -4.19
CA SER A 226 -3.81 11.78 -4.62
C SER A 226 -4.35 11.44 -6.02
N LEU A 227 -5.64 11.71 -6.28
CA LEU A 227 -6.27 11.56 -7.59
C LEU A 227 -5.60 12.44 -8.66
N ALA A 228 -5.13 13.63 -8.28
CA ALA A 228 -4.40 14.54 -9.14
C ALA A 228 -2.90 14.19 -9.30
N GLY A 229 -2.43 13.10 -8.69
CA GLY A 229 -1.05 12.60 -8.79
C GLY A 229 -0.09 13.18 -7.76
N VAL A 230 -0.59 13.88 -6.74
CA VAL A 230 0.19 14.38 -5.59
C VAL A 230 0.10 13.33 -4.47
N ASN A 231 1.07 12.41 -4.45
CA ASN A 231 1.08 11.27 -3.53
C ASN A 231 2.03 11.48 -2.34
N ILE A 232 1.62 11.00 -1.16
CA ILE A 232 2.50 10.84 0.02
C ILE A 232 3.44 9.67 -0.25
N ARG A 233 4.74 9.85 0.02
CA ARG A 233 5.70 8.73 -0.08
C ARG A 233 5.59 7.86 1.16
N LYS A 234 5.86 6.56 1.00
CA LYS A 234 5.89 5.58 2.10
C LYS A 234 6.77 6.02 3.28
N GLU A 235 7.90 6.66 3.00
CA GLU A 235 8.87 7.14 4.00
C GLU A 235 8.46 8.41 4.77
N ASP A 236 7.45 9.11 4.25
CA ASP A 236 6.91 10.36 4.79
C ASP A 236 5.65 10.12 5.65
N LEU A 237 5.18 8.88 5.74
CA LEU A 237 4.04 8.53 6.57
C LEU A 237 4.48 8.46 8.05
N PRO A 238 4.03 9.38 8.92
CA PRO A 238 4.45 9.47 10.31
C PRO A 238 3.98 8.26 11.13
N ALA A 239 4.76 7.90 12.15
CA ALA A 239 4.34 6.94 13.16
C ALA A 239 3.40 7.63 14.17
N GLY A 240 2.23 7.06 14.47
CA GLY A 240 1.34 7.53 15.53
C GLY A 240 -0.13 7.64 15.13
N GLU A 241 -0.54 8.76 14.52
CA GLU A 241 -1.96 9.15 14.45
C GLU A 241 -2.84 8.25 13.58
N ASN A 242 -2.32 7.67 12.49
CA ASN A 242 -3.05 6.77 11.59
C ASN A 242 -2.59 5.31 11.72
N MET A 243 -2.02 4.96 12.88
CA MET A 243 -1.44 3.65 13.09
C MET A 243 -2.42 2.74 13.81
N LEU A 244 -2.65 1.56 13.24
CA LEU A 244 -3.43 0.51 13.87
C LEU A 244 -2.52 -0.70 14.14
N THR A 245 -2.41 -1.06 15.42
CA THR A 245 -1.77 -2.31 15.84
C THR A 245 -2.82 -3.39 15.91
N ASP A 246 -2.58 -4.50 15.22
CA ASP A 246 -3.45 -5.66 15.19
C ASP A 246 -2.61 -6.90 14.82
N ARG A 247 -3.25 -8.07 14.87
CA ARG A 247 -2.80 -9.24 14.15
C ARG A 247 -3.42 -9.20 12.76
N TRP A 248 -2.60 -9.23 11.72
CA TRP A 248 -3.01 -9.10 10.34
C TRP A 248 -2.78 -10.41 9.60
N ILE A 249 -3.75 -10.85 8.80
CA ILE A 249 -3.55 -11.95 7.84
C ILE A 249 -3.62 -11.43 6.41
N SER A 250 -2.71 -11.89 5.56
CA SER A 250 -2.78 -11.65 4.12
C SER A 250 -3.92 -12.46 3.51
N LEU A 251 -4.96 -11.76 3.05
CA LEU A 251 -6.07 -12.38 2.33
C LEU A 251 -5.67 -12.76 0.91
N GLY A 252 -4.66 -12.11 0.34
CA GLY A 252 -4.14 -12.47 -0.97
C GLY A 252 -3.61 -11.26 -1.72
N ARG A 253 -3.17 -11.51 -2.95
CA ARG A 253 -2.50 -10.51 -3.76
C ARG A 253 -2.89 -10.60 -5.22
N ARG A 254 -2.91 -9.44 -5.88
CA ARG A 254 -3.04 -9.31 -7.33
C ARG A 254 -1.82 -8.58 -7.88
N GLN A 255 -1.30 -9.05 -9.01
CA GLN A 255 -0.21 -8.40 -9.72
C GLN A 255 -0.62 -8.13 -11.17
N TYR A 256 -0.24 -6.97 -11.69
CA TYR A 256 -0.39 -6.60 -13.09
C TYR A 256 0.71 -5.63 -13.50
N VAL A 257 0.86 -5.41 -14.81
CA VAL A 257 1.83 -4.45 -15.36
C VAL A 257 1.08 -3.24 -15.92
N GLU A 258 1.57 -2.05 -15.61
CA GLU A 258 1.00 -0.78 -16.04
C GLU A 258 2.14 0.14 -16.50
N ASP A 259 2.21 0.50 -17.79
CA ASP A 259 3.26 1.35 -18.37
C ASP A 259 4.70 0.94 -17.97
N GLN A 260 5.02 -0.36 -18.08
CA GLN A 260 6.30 -0.98 -17.68
C GLN A 260 6.58 -0.98 -16.15
N LEU A 261 5.61 -0.57 -15.34
CA LEU A 261 5.64 -0.67 -13.89
C LEU A 261 4.86 -1.91 -13.46
N SER A 262 5.53 -2.85 -12.78
CA SER A 262 4.83 -3.94 -12.11
C SER A 262 4.18 -3.39 -10.85
N VAL A 263 2.86 -3.58 -10.73
CA VAL A 263 2.06 -3.17 -9.57
C VAL A 263 1.61 -4.42 -8.84
N ARG A 264 1.72 -4.43 -7.52
CA ARG A 264 1.16 -5.47 -6.68
C ARG A 264 0.28 -4.88 -5.58
N ARG A 265 -0.92 -5.43 -5.48
CA ARG A 265 -1.93 -5.12 -4.48
C ARG A 265 -2.01 -6.30 -3.53
N THR A 266 -1.77 -6.10 -2.25
CA THR A 266 -1.94 -7.12 -1.21
C THR A 266 -2.94 -6.63 -0.19
N TRP A 267 -3.96 -7.43 0.10
CA TRP A 267 -4.94 -7.11 1.12
C TRP A 267 -4.65 -7.85 2.41
N LEU A 268 -4.72 -7.13 3.51
CA LEU A 268 -4.70 -7.65 4.86
C LEU A 268 -6.06 -7.41 5.52
N ILE A 269 -6.40 -8.24 6.50
CA ILE A 269 -7.47 -7.98 7.46
C ILE A 269 -6.94 -8.12 8.88
N GLY A 270 -7.29 -7.17 9.74
CA GLY A 270 -7.00 -7.21 11.17
C GLY A 270 -7.97 -8.15 11.89
N GLU A 271 -7.44 -9.02 12.74
CA GLU A 271 -8.24 -10.01 13.46
C GLU A 271 -9.19 -9.38 14.47
N GLN A 272 -8.69 -8.41 15.25
CA GLN A 272 -9.49 -7.78 16.30
C GLN A 272 -10.29 -6.61 15.76
N SER A 273 -9.70 -5.83 14.85
CA SER A 273 -10.34 -4.63 14.29
C SER A 273 -11.32 -4.94 13.16
N GLY A 274 -11.19 -6.09 12.48
CA GLY A 274 -11.90 -6.35 11.22
C GLY A 274 -11.51 -5.38 10.09
N GLN A 275 -10.49 -4.54 10.29
CA GLN A 275 -10.12 -3.49 9.35
C GLN A 275 -9.37 -4.08 8.17
N PHE A 276 -9.76 -3.72 6.95
CA PHE A 276 -8.98 -4.04 5.76
C PHE A 276 -7.85 -3.04 5.54
N ALA A 277 -6.68 -3.54 5.14
CA ALA A 277 -5.52 -2.74 4.77
C ALA A 277 -4.94 -3.17 3.42
N LEU A 278 -4.80 -2.23 2.50
CA LEU A 278 -4.23 -2.44 1.16
C LEU A 278 -2.77 -1.99 1.13
N LEU A 279 -1.87 -2.93 0.90
CA LEU A 279 -0.47 -2.66 0.59
C LEU A 279 -0.30 -2.52 -0.93
N LEU A 280 0.31 -1.41 -1.35
CA LEU A 280 0.66 -1.15 -2.75
C LEU A 280 2.17 -1.15 -2.92
N ASP A 281 2.66 -2.13 -3.67
CA ASP A 281 4.08 -2.25 -4.03
C ASP A 281 4.26 -2.01 -5.53
N PHE A 282 5.38 -1.37 -5.87
CA PHE A 282 5.75 -1.05 -7.24
C PHE A 282 7.16 -1.55 -7.51
N ALA A 283 7.36 -2.16 -8.67
CA ALA A 283 8.66 -2.60 -9.14
C ALA A 283 8.86 -2.21 -10.60
N TRP A 284 10.03 -1.67 -10.93
CA TRP A 284 10.34 -1.21 -12.29
C TRP A 284 11.30 -2.17 -12.98
N GLY A 285 11.02 -2.53 -14.23
CA GLY A 285 11.82 -3.49 -15.01
C GLY A 285 11.86 -4.88 -14.34
N ASN A 286 13.04 -5.50 -14.30
CA ASN A 286 13.26 -6.83 -13.71
C ASN A 286 13.51 -6.81 -12.18
N ASN A 287 13.19 -5.71 -11.50
CA ASN A 287 13.33 -5.67 -10.04
C ASN A 287 12.19 -6.45 -9.37
N ASP A 288 12.50 -7.14 -8.27
CA ASP A 288 11.50 -7.77 -7.42
C ASP A 288 10.88 -6.77 -6.43
N PHE A 289 9.70 -7.10 -5.91
CA PHE A 289 9.08 -6.34 -4.83
C PHE A 289 9.83 -6.52 -3.50
N GLU A 290 9.95 -5.44 -2.71
CA GLU A 290 10.77 -5.40 -1.48
C GLU A 290 10.37 -6.40 -0.39
N GLN A 291 9.07 -6.69 -0.30
CA GLN A 291 8.47 -7.59 0.70
C GLN A 291 7.61 -8.63 -0.01
N GLN A 292 7.23 -9.71 0.68
CA GLN A 292 6.37 -10.75 0.12
C GLN A 292 5.33 -11.13 1.15
N TRP A 293 4.07 -11.14 0.73
CA TRP A 293 2.91 -11.36 1.59
C TRP A 293 2.00 -12.44 0.96
N PRO A 294 2.43 -13.72 0.93
CA PRO A 294 1.59 -14.79 0.42
C PRO A 294 0.28 -14.88 1.19
N ALA A 295 -0.77 -15.38 0.53
CA ALA A 295 -2.07 -15.61 1.14
C ALA A 295 -1.92 -16.53 2.37
N GLY A 296 -2.63 -16.21 3.45
CA GLY A 296 -2.57 -16.93 4.73
C GLY A 296 -1.40 -16.53 5.63
N MET A 297 -0.49 -15.65 5.19
CA MET A 297 0.59 -15.17 6.04
C MET A 297 0.05 -14.26 7.14
N ALA A 298 0.23 -14.66 8.41
CA ALA A 298 -0.15 -13.87 9.57
C ALA A 298 1.06 -13.13 10.16
N ILE A 299 0.85 -11.86 10.50
CA ILE A 299 1.81 -11.02 11.20
C ILE A 299 1.13 -10.33 12.38
N GLU A 300 1.89 -9.95 13.37
CA GLU A 300 1.43 -9.06 14.44
C GLU A 300 2.28 -7.80 14.38
N GLY A 301 1.63 -6.65 14.40
CA GLY A 301 2.33 -5.40 14.18
C GLY A 301 1.45 -4.22 13.86
N ALA A 302 2.10 -3.13 13.50
CA ALA A 302 1.46 -1.84 13.27
C ALA A 302 1.44 -1.50 11.77
N VAL A 303 0.25 -1.21 11.25
CA VAL A 303 0.06 -0.63 9.92
C VAL A 303 -0.28 0.84 10.05
N ALA A 304 0.30 1.69 9.21
CA ALA A 304 -0.02 3.10 9.13
C ALA A 304 -0.86 3.36 7.86
N PHE A 305 -2.05 3.92 8.02
CA PHE A 305 -2.95 4.25 6.92
C PHE A 305 -2.60 5.61 6.30
N TYR A 306 -2.71 5.68 4.98
CA TYR A 306 -2.68 6.95 4.27
C TYR A 306 -3.94 7.76 4.61
N PRO A 307 -3.82 9.08 4.85
CA PRO A 307 -4.97 9.93 5.07
C PRO A 307 -5.93 9.89 3.89
N ALA A 308 -7.18 9.55 4.20
CA ALA A 308 -8.29 9.61 3.29
C ALA A 308 -9.58 9.67 4.13
N VAL A 309 -10.67 10.09 3.53
CA VAL A 309 -12.01 10.01 4.15
C VAL A 309 -12.48 8.56 4.32
N TYR A 310 -11.94 7.64 3.51
CA TYR A 310 -12.11 6.20 3.66
C TYR A 310 -10.74 5.51 3.47
N PRO A 311 -9.94 5.36 4.53
CA PRO A 311 -8.58 4.83 4.44
C PRO A 311 -8.58 3.33 4.12
N GLN A 312 -8.05 2.97 2.95
CA GLN A 312 -7.75 1.58 2.61
C GLN A 312 -6.24 1.35 2.52
N ARG A 313 -5.53 2.26 1.86
CA ARG A 313 -4.09 2.11 1.60
C ARG A 313 -3.32 2.25 2.91
N ALA A 314 -2.38 1.34 3.14
CA ALA A 314 -1.53 1.34 4.32
C ALA A 314 -0.09 0.92 4.01
N VAL A 315 0.77 1.09 5.01
CA VAL A 315 2.15 0.61 5.05
C VAL A 315 2.37 -0.12 6.37
N ILE A 316 2.94 -1.32 6.32
CA ILE A 316 3.44 -1.99 7.52
C ILE A 316 4.70 -1.25 7.99
N GLN A 317 4.70 -0.78 9.24
CA GLN A 317 5.86 -0.12 9.85
C GLN A 317 6.72 -1.08 10.66
N THR A 318 6.11 -1.79 11.61
CA THR A 318 6.75 -2.79 12.47
C THR A 318 5.91 -4.05 12.48
N PHE A 319 6.55 -5.22 12.40
CA PHE A 319 5.85 -6.50 12.47
C PHE A 319 6.79 -7.62 12.91
N HIS A 320 6.19 -8.68 13.45
CA HIS A 320 6.78 -10.01 13.57
C HIS A 320 5.83 -11.05 12.97
N LEU A 321 6.40 -12.18 12.54
CA LEU A 321 5.58 -13.29 12.05
C LEU A 321 4.80 -13.90 13.21
N SER A 322 3.51 -14.15 13.00
CA SER A 322 2.69 -14.91 13.95
C SER A 322 2.80 -16.40 13.64
N ASP A 323 3.09 -17.21 14.66
CA ASP A 323 3.06 -18.67 14.63
C ASP A 323 1.78 -19.24 15.26
N THR A 324 0.88 -18.36 15.70
CA THR A 324 -0.39 -18.74 16.32
C THR A 324 -1.51 -18.83 15.27
N PRO A 325 -2.48 -19.76 15.45
CA PRO A 325 -3.65 -19.84 14.57
C PRO A 325 -4.39 -18.50 14.51
N PHE A 326 -4.68 -18.06 13.30
CA PHE A 326 -5.40 -16.82 13.02
C PHE A 326 -6.89 -17.11 12.83
N GLN A 327 -7.75 -16.34 13.49
CA GLN A 327 -9.19 -16.37 13.24
C GLN A 327 -9.52 -15.31 12.19
N ILE A 328 -9.96 -15.74 11.01
CA ILE A 328 -10.40 -14.80 9.98
C ILE A 328 -11.72 -14.18 10.47
N PRO A 329 -11.86 -12.84 10.52
CA PRO A 329 -13.12 -12.20 10.85
C PRO A 329 -14.27 -12.66 9.94
N GLU A 330 -15.49 -12.67 10.48
CA GLU A 330 -16.69 -12.98 9.69
C GLU A 330 -16.84 -11.98 8.54
N GLY A 331 -17.14 -12.51 7.36
CA GLY A 331 -17.44 -11.75 6.16
C GLY A 331 -18.89 -11.30 6.10
N ASN A 332 -19.28 -10.80 4.93
CA ASN A 332 -20.67 -10.46 4.64
C ASN A 332 -21.43 -11.76 4.36
N ALA A 333 -22.46 -12.04 5.17
CA ALA A 333 -23.28 -13.26 5.04
C ALA A 333 -24.22 -13.26 3.82
N HIS A 334 -24.50 -12.09 3.23
CA HIS A 334 -25.36 -11.92 2.04
C HIS A 334 -24.98 -10.65 1.27
N PHE A 335 -25.37 -10.55 0.00
CA PHE A 335 -24.92 -9.46 -0.87
C PHE A 335 -25.47 -8.08 -0.47
N GLU A 336 -26.65 -8.01 0.14
CA GLU A 336 -27.19 -6.72 0.62
C GLU A 336 -26.28 -6.06 1.66
N ALA A 337 -25.69 -6.84 2.58
CA ALA A 337 -24.74 -6.31 3.56
C ALA A 337 -23.47 -5.77 2.88
N LEU A 338 -22.97 -6.49 1.86
CA LEU A 338 -21.86 -6.02 1.04
C LEU A 338 -22.21 -4.70 0.34
N PHE A 339 -23.41 -4.57 -0.23
CA PHE A 339 -23.84 -3.38 -0.95
C PHE A 339 -24.07 -2.18 -0.01
N ASP A 340 -24.61 -2.40 1.18
CA ASP A 340 -24.77 -1.34 2.19
C ASP A 340 -23.39 -0.82 2.64
N ASN A 341 -22.44 -1.73 2.90
CA ASN A 341 -21.07 -1.38 3.25
C ASN A 341 -20.37 -0.62 2.11
N TYR A 342 -20.54 -1.07 0.87
CA TYR A 342 -19.99 -0.40 -0.31
C TYR A 342 -20.63 0.97 -0.54
N ALA A 343 -21.95 1.10 -0.39
CA ALA A 343 -22.66 2.37 -0.51
C ALA A 343 -22.19 3.39 0.54
N GLY A 344 -22.00 2.95 1.79
CA GLY A 344 -21.41 3.77 2.84
C GLY A 344 -19.99 4.24 2.49
N ALA A 345 -19.18 3.34 1.93
CA ALA A 345 -17.82 3.66 1.49
C ALA A 345 -17.80 4.66 0.31
N LEU A 346 -18.70 4.51 -0.66
CA LEU A 346 -18.87 5.45 -1.77
C LEU A 346 -19.37 6.82 -1.33
N ALA A 347 -20.30 6.85 -0.36
CA ALA A 347 -20.80 8.10 0.22
C ALA A 347 -19.66 8.89 0.90
N ALA A 348 -18.70 8.19 1.51
CA ALA A 348 -17.50 8.80 2.07
C ALA A 348 -16.47 9.17 0.99
N ASN A 349 -16.13 8.23 0.11
CA ASN A 349 -15.16 8.41 -0.99
C ASN A 349 -15.76 7.94 -2.33
N PRO A 350 -16.21 8.85 -3.20
CA PRO A 350 -16.82 8.48 -4.47
C PRO A 350 -15.87 7.83 -5.48
N TRP A 351 -14.56 8.00 -5.33
CA TRP A 351 -13.55 7.53 -6.30
C TRP A 351 -12.86 6.23 -5.87
N LEU A 352 -13.56 5.38 -5.10
CA LEU A 352 -13.04 4.07 -4.74
C LEU A 352 -12.94 3.17 -5.98
N SER A 353 -11.72 2.87 -6.42
CA SER A 353 -11.47 2.00 -7.57
C SER A 353 -11.64 0.50 -7.25
N ALA A 354 -11.54 0.14 -5.98
CA ALA A 354 -11.76 -1.23 -5.50
C ALA A 354 -12.24 -1.19 -4.05
N PHE A 355 -13.24 -2.02 -3.75
CA PHE A 355 -13.75 -2.22 -2.40
C PHE A 355 -13.42 -3.65 -1.94
N PRO A 356 -12.78 -3.84 -0.77
CA PRO A 356 -12.49 -5.18 -0.27
C PRO A 356 -13.79 -5.86 0.13
N ALA A 357 -14.02 -7.05 -0.43
CA ALA A 357 -15.21 -7.84 -0.16
C ALA A 357 -14.80 -9.22 0.33
N LEU A 358 -14.98 -9.46 1.63
CA LEU A 358 -15.01 -10.81 2.20
C LEU A 358 -16.48 -11.22 2.28
N ILE A 359 -16.85 -12.28 1.58
CA ILE A 359 -18.23 -12.75 1.45
C ILE A 359 -18.25 -14.21 1.87
N ASP A 360 -19.12 -14.52 2.83
CA ASP A 360 -19.28 -15.88 3.34
C ASP A 360 -20.43 -16.58 2.63
N GLU A 361 -20.40 -17.92 2.68
CA GLU A 361 -21.50 -18.77 2.23
C GLU A 361 -21.96 -18.51 0.76
N VAL A 362 -20.99 -18.33 -0.15
CA VAL A 362 -21.24 -18.14 -1.59
C VAL A 362 -20.84 -19.35 -2.42
N ILE A 363 -21.60 -19.61 -3.48
CA ILE A 363 -21.39 -20.71 -4.42
C ILE A 363 -20.98 -20.13 -5.78
N PRO A 364 -19.79 -20.45 -6.31
CA PRO A 364 -19.41 -20.10 -7.66
C PRO A 364 -20.20 -20.96 -8.66
N VAL A 365 -20.80 -20.32 -9.66
CA VAL A 365 -21.57 -20.98 -10.72
C VAL A 365 -21.19 -20.42 -12.09
N VAL A 366 -21.40 -21.25 -13.11
CA VAL A 366 -21.33 -20.82 -14.51
C VAL A 366 -22.73 -20.90 -15.09
N HIS A 367 -23.25 -19.76 -15.55
CA HIS A 367 -24.57 -19.65 -16.17
C HIS A 367 -24.43 -18.89 -17.49
N GLU A 368 -24.89 -19.48 -18.60
CA GLU A 368 -24.82 -18.86 -19.94
C GLU A 368 -23.43 -18.30 -20.30
N SER A 369 -22.37 -19.05 -19.97
CA SER A 369 -20.96 -18.66 -20.15
C SER A 369 -20.48 -17.48 -19.27
N GLN A 370 -21.28 -17.03 -18.32
CA GLN A 370 -20.91 -16.03 -17.32
C GLN A 370 -20.58 -16.69 -15.98
N TRP A 371 -19.54 -16.16 -15.34
CA TRP A 371 -19.14 -16.56 -13.99
C TRP A 371 -19.87 -15.71 -12.96
N LEU A 372 -20.58 -16.35 -12.05
CA LEU A 372 -21.37 -15.69 -11.00
C LEU A 372 -21.01 -16.26 -9.62
N LEU A 373 -21.23 -15.46 -8.59
CA LEU A 373 -21.38 -15.95 -7.22
C LEU A 373 -22.84 -15.89 -6.83
N VAL A 374 -23.33 -16.94 -6.17
CA VAL A 374 -24.70 -17.02 -5.65
C VAL A 374 -24.63 -17.13 -4.13
N ASP A 375 -25.40 -16.30 -3.42
CA ASP A 375 -25.51 -16.38 -1.96
C ASP A 375 -26.64 -17.34 -1.51
N LEU A 376 -26.78 -17.54 -0.20
CA LEU A 376 -27.82 -18.41 0.37
C LEU A 376 -29.26 -17.91 0.10
N GLN A 377 -29.43 -16.66 -0.33
CA GLN A 377 -30.72 -16.08 -0.69
C GLN A 377 -31.03 -16.21 -2.19
N ASN A 378 -30.17 -16.92 -2.94
CA ASN A 378 -30.23 -17.04 -4.40
C ASN A 378 -30.09 -15.69 -5.14
N ARG A 379 -29.52 -14.68 -4.49
CA ARG A 379 -29.05 -13.48 -5.17
C ARG A 379 -27.73 -13.81 -5.85
N HIS A 380 -27.37 -13.03 -6.86
CA HIS A 380 -26.13 -13.26 -7.59
C HIS A 380 -25.42 -11.96 -7.95
N ILE A 381 -24.09 -12.04 -8.01
CA ILE A 381 -23.23 -10.99 -8.56
C ILE A 381 -22.30 -11.59 -9.62
N PRO A 382 -21.93 -10.83 -10.65
CA PRO A 382 -20.99 -11.32 -11.65
C PRO A 382 -19.56 -11.28 -11.12
N LEU A 383 -18.75 -12.26 -11.54
CA LEU A 383 -17.31 -12.20 -11.41
C LEU A 383 -16.70 -11.41 -12.57
N ALA A 384 -15.57 -10.76 -12.32
CA ALA A 384 -14.83 -10.05 -13.36
C ALA A 384 -14.45 -11.00 -14.52
N PRO A 385 -14.25 -10.52 -15.75
CA PRO A 385 -13.80 -11.39 -16.84
C PRO A 385 -12.43 -12.03 -16.55
N SER A 386 -12.29 -13.31 -16.89
CA SER A 386 -11.03 -14.07 -16.77
C SER A 386 -10.86 -14.97 -17.99
N GLU A 387 -9.76 -14.81 -18.74
CA GLU A 387 -9.43 -15.69 -19.88
C GLU A 387 -9.20 -17.14 -19.43
N ALA A 388 -8.59 -17.33 -18.26
CA ALA A 388 -8.37 -18.65 -17.68
C ALA A 388 -9.64 -19.23 -17.02
N GLY A 389 -10.69 -18.42 -16.84
CA GLY A 389 -11.87 -18.74 -16.03
C GLY A 389 -11.56 -18.79 -14.52
N TYR A 390 -12.53 -19.28 -13.75
CA TYR A 390 -12.41 -19.47 -12.29
C TYR A 390 -12.57 -20.94 -11.88
N TRP A 391 -11.97 -21.85 -12.66
CA TRP A 391 -12.00 -23.28 -12.37
C TRP A 391 -11.47 -23.66 -10.97
N PRO A 392 -10.41 -23.01 -10.43
CA PRO A 392 -9.98 -23.26 -9.05
C PRO A 392 -11.09 -23.01 -8.02
N LEU A 393 -11.95 -21.99 -8.22
CA LEU A 393 -13.09 -21.73 -7.32
C LEU A 393 -14.10 -22.87 -7.35
N LEU A 394 -14.45 -23.40 -8.53
CA LEU A 394 -15.36 -24.55 -8.63
C LEU A 394 -14.78 -25.80 -7.98
N ALA A 395 -13.47 -26.04 -8.18
CA ALA A 395 -12.78 -27.18 -7.60
C ALA A 395 -12.73 -27.10 -6.06
N LEU A 396 -12.48 -25.91 -5.50
CA LEU A 396 -12.49 -25.67 -4.06
C LEU A 396 -13.89 -25.78 -3.45
N SER A 397 -14.90 -25.24 -4.15
CA SER A 397 -16.30 -25.30 -3.72
C SER A 397 -16.84 -26.73 -3.68
N GLY A 398 -16.56 -27.53 -4.71
CA GLY A 398 -17.22 -28.82 -4.88
C GLY A 398 -18.76 -28.73 -4.94
N GLY A 399 -19.30 -27.56 -5.31
CA GLY A 399 -20.72 -27.25 -5.30
C GLY A 399 -21.28 -26.84 -3.93
N ARG A 400 -20.43 -26.65 -2.91
CA ARG A 400 -20.81 -26.19 -1.58
C ARG A 400 -20.47 -24.70 -1.39
N PRO A 401 -21.18 -23.99 -0.51
CA PRO A 401 -20.81 -22.65 -0.11
C PRO A 401 -19.37 -22.58 0.43
N LEU A 402 -18.68 -21.49 0.14
CA LEU A 402 -17.37 -21.14 0.71
C LEU A 402 -17.28 -19.64 0.96
N SER A 403 -16.28 -19.21 1.72
CA SER A 403 -15.94 -17.79 1.81
C SER A 403 -14.98 -17.38 0.70
N ILE A 404 -15.22 -16.22 0.09
CA ILE A 404 -14.39 -15.67 -0.98
C ILE A 404 -13.99 -14.24 -0.59
N PHE A 405 -12.72 -13.93 -0.82
CA PHE A 405 -12.23 -12.57 -0.75
C PHE A 405 -11.89 -12.05 -2.15
N GLY A 406 -12.30 -10.81 -2.43
CA GLY A 406 -12.05 -10.15 -3.71
C GLY A 406 -12.17 -8.64 -3.67
N GLU A 407 -11.95 -8.04 -4.84
CA GLU A 407 -12.15 -6.61 -5.08
C GLU A 407 -13.46 -6.39 -5.81
N TRP A 408 -14.40 -5.70 -5.18
CA TRP A 408 -15.65 -5.23 -5.79
C TRP A 408 -15.43 -3.87 -6.45
N ASN A 409 -15.77 -3.74 -7.73
CA ASN A 409 -15.61 -2.48 -8.48
C ASN A 409 -16.94 -1.73 -8.73
N GLY A 410 -18.03 -2.16 -8.09
CA GLY A 410 -19.37 -1.60 -8.33
C GLY A 410 -20.20 -2.35 -9.38
N ALA A 411 -19.56 -3.18 -10.20
CA ALA A 411 -20.23 -3.96 -11.24
C ALA A 411 -19.96 -5.47 -11.13
N ALA A 412 -18.73 -5.86 -10.86
CA ALA A 412 -18.29 -7.24 -10.75
C ALA A 412 -17.26 -7.43 -9.63
N LEU A 413 -17.24 -8.63 -9.05
CA LEU A 413 -16.23 -9.03 -8.08
C LEU A 413 -15.04 -9.66 -8.80
N LEU A 414 -13.84 -9.16 -8.56
CA LEU A 414 -12.62 -9.89 -8.91
C LEU A 414 -12.20 -10.76 -7.72
N PRO A 415 -12.31 -12.10 -7.80
CA PRO A 415 -11.90 -12.95 -6.70
C PRO A 415 -10.37 -13.02 -6.63
N ILE A 416 -9.83 -12.97 -5.41
CA ILE A 416 -8.38 -12.99 -5.13
C ILE A 416 -8.02 -14.25 -4.33
N SER A 417 -8.88 -14.66 -3.41
CA SER A 417 -8.69 -15.88 -2.64
C SER A 417 -10.02 -16.48 -2.20
N ALA A 418 -9.94 -17.74 -1.78
CA ALA A 418 -11.02 -18.48 -1.15
C ALA A 418 -10.57 -18.99 0.22
N VAL A 419 -11.50 -19.09 1.17
CA VAL A 419 -11.26 -19.79 2.43
C VAL A 419 -11.85 -21.19 2.31
N ALA A 420 -10.98 -22.20 2.34
CA ALA A 420 -11.35 -23.61 2.31
C ALA A 420 -10.63 -24.33 3.45
N ASP A 421 -11.34 -25.15 4.23
CA ASP A 421 -10.80 -25.89 5.37
C ASP A 421 -9.96 -25.03 6.34
N GLN A 422 -10.46 -23.83 6.67
CA GLN A 422 -9.79 -22.82 7.51
C GLN A 422 -8.44 -22.32 6.95
N ARG A 423 -8.21 -22.46 5.63
CA ARG A 423 -7.01 -21.97 4.95
C ARG A 423 -7.38 -21.01 3.85
N ILE A 424 -6.56 -19.98 3.70
CA ILE A 424 -6.66 -19.05 2.58
C ILE A 424 -5.92 -19.64 1.38
N VAL A 425 -6.64 -19.87 0.31
CA VAL A 425 -6.13 -20.37 -0.97
C VAL A 425 -6.17 -19.23 -1.98
N ALA A 426 -5.00 -18.85 -2.50
CA ALA A 426 -4.91 -17.86 -3.57
C ALA A 426 -5.48 -18.43 -4.89
N LEU A 427 -6.13 -17.57 -5.68
CA LEU A 427 -6.80 -17.93 -6.94
C LEU A 427 -5.99 -17.54 -8.17
#